data_AF-A0A3N1QAD6-F1
#
_entry.id   AF-A0A3N1QAD6-F1
#
_cell.length_a   1.000
_cell.length_b   1.000
_cell.length_c   1.000
_cell.angle_alpha   90.00
_cell.angle_beta   90.00
_cell.angle_gamma   90.00
#
_symmetry.space_group_name_H-M   'P 1'
#
loop_
_entity.id
_entity.type
_entity.pdbx_description
1 polymer ?
#
loop_
_entity_poly.entity_id
_entity_poly.type
_entity_poly.pdbx_seq_one_letter_code
_entity_poly.pdbx_strand_id
1 'polypeptide(L)'
;MPTPRLPTAFVAACLVLAAPLGACGDKPDTAPRAPAVATSAADAGGMAALTTAAKKEGSLHTIALPSDWADYGAVIDGFEKKYGIKVMVENPEGTSQDEIDALKEHRGGGRAPDVIDMGDSFAQSAARQGLLAPYKVAAYDEIPEEQKDGRARWYNNYGGYISIGCDAKRVRTCPATFADLRKPEYKGKVALNGSPTKSGSAFAAVYAAALANGGSFDDIQPGIDFFAELSKNGNFIPVESTPATIAKGRTPISIDWDFLNLGYADEFRENGTDVDWQTAIPFDGSFAQYYANGVNKDAPHPAAARLWQEYVFSPEGQNLRLGAYARPVLMDAMEKDGTLDKTAAEKLPTVEGTPTFPTEAQTEKAREAVNRGWAEAVSN
;
A
#
# COMPACT_ATOMS: atom_id res chain seq x y z
N MET A 1 -88.95 -7.26 -54.17
CA MET A 1 -88.71 -7.68 -55.58
C MET A 1 -87.27 -8.17 -55.70
N PRO A 2 -86.98 -9.16 -56.56
CA PRO A 2 -86.51 -10.48 -56.10
C PRO A 2 -85.04 -10.82 -56.45
N THR A 3 -84.40 -11.59 -55.55
CA THR A 3 -83.53 -12.80 -55.77
C THR A 3 -82.29 -12.70 -56.71
N PRO A 4 -81.41 -13.73 -56.80
CA PRO A 4 -80.08 -13.70 -56.18
C PRO A 4 -78.96 -14.04 -57.18
N ARG A 5 -77.67 -13.97 -56.81
CA ARG A 5 -76.61 -14.75 -57.48
C ARG A 5 -75.56 -15.27 -56.49
N LEU A 6 -75.27 -16.55 -56.68
CA LEU A 6 -74.38 -17.46 -55.93
C LEU A 6 -72.92 -17.35 -56.48
N PRO A 7 -71.94 -18.15 -56.01
CA PRO A 7 -70.68 -17.70 -55.42
C PRO A 7 -69.46 -17.88 -56.34
N THR A 8 -68.29 -17.41 -55.92
CA THR A 8 -67.03 -17.88 -56.50
C THR A 8 -65.98 -17.99 -55.39
N ALA A 9 -65.55 -19.22 -55.14
CA ALA A 9 -64.46 -19.55 -54.25
C ALA A 9 -63.12 -19.17 -54.91
N PHE A 10 -62.23 -18.54 -54.15
CA PHE A 10 -60.81 -18.47 -54.47
C PHE A 10 -60.03 -18.99 -53.27
N VAL A 11 -59.33 -20.10 -53.49
CA VAL A 11 -58.33 -20.67 -52.59
C VAL A 11 -57.06 -19.85 -52.75
N ALA A 12 -56.57 -19.26 -51.67
CA ALA A 12 -55.25 -18.64 -51.61
C ALA A 12 -54.46 -19.27 -50.46
N ALA A 13 -53.43 -20.03 -50.83
CA ALA A 13 -52.45 -20.61 -49.93
C ALA A 13 -51.50 -19.50 -49.44
N CYS A 14 -51.47 -19.25 -48.13
CA CYS A 14 -50.47 -18.40 -47.50
C CYS A 14 -49.33 -19.25 -46.94
N LEU A 15 -48.14 -19.07 -47.51
CA LEU A 15 -46.86 -19.56 -47.00
C LEU A 15 -46.63 -19.08 -45.56
N VAL A 16 -46.25 -20.00 -44.69
CA VAL A 16 -45.70 -19.72 -43.36
C VAL A 16 -44.20 -19.45 -43.51
N LEU A 17 -43.79 -18.20 -43.35
CA LEU A 17 -42.38 -17.80 -43.21
C LEU A 17 -42.03 -17.76 -41.72
N ALA A 18 -41.24 -18.73 -41.28
CA ALA A 18 -40.62 -18.73 -39.96
C ALA A 18 -39.47 -17.71 -39.93
N ALA A 19 -39.59 -16.69 -39.09
CA ALA A 19 -38.51 -15.75 -38.79
C ALA A 19 -37.68 -16.29 -37.59
N PRO A 20 -36.34 -16.27 -37.64
CA PRO A 20 -35.53 -16.59 -36.48
C PRO A 20 -35.58 -15.40 -35.51
N LEU A 21 -36.10 -15.64 -34.29
CA LEU A 21 -35.96 -14.75 -33.15
C LEU A 21 -34.48 -14.74 -32.73
N GLY A 22 -33.72 -13.80 -33.28
CA GLY A 22 -32.40 -13.44 -32.75
C GLY A 22 -32.59 -12.72 -31.42
N ALA A 23 -32.33 -13.43 -30.33
CA ALA A 23 -32.18 -12.84 -29.01
C ALA A 23 -30.87 -12.03 -28.96
N CYS A 24 -30.94 -10.76 -29.38
CA CYS A 24 -29.92 -9.77 -29.02
C CYS A 24 -30.12 -9.46 -27.54
N GLY A 25 -29.24 -10.00 -26.69
CA GLY A 25 -29.09 -9.52 -25.32
C GLY A 25 -28.54 -8.10 -25.37
N ASP A 26 -29.32 -7.14 -24.85
CA ASP A 26 -28.89 -5.77 -24.59
C ASP A 26 -27.68 -5.80 -23.63
N LYS A 27 -26.47 -5.72 -24.16
CA LYS A 27 -25.35 -5.15 -23.41
C LYS A 27 -25.56 -3.63 -23.42
N PRO A 28 -25.62 -2.95 -22.28
CA PRO A 28 -25.67 -1.50 -22.30
C PRO A 28 -24.37 -0.98 -22.93
N ASP A 29 -24.48 -0.42 -24.14
CA ASP A 29 -23.45 0.38 -24.82
C ASP A 29 -23.31 1.73 -24.10
N THR A 30 -22.82 1.71 -22.85
CA THR A 30 -22.34 2.94 -22.21
C THR A 30 -20.97 3.28 -22.79
N ALA A 31 -20.89 4.42 -23.48
CA ALA A 31 -19.64 4.95 -23.99
C ALA A 31 -18.56 5.02 -22.88
N PRO A 32 -17.27 4.78 -23.20
CA PRO A 32 -16.18 4.88 -22.24
C PRO A 32 -16.19 6.21 -21.49
N ARG A 33 -16.03 6.15 -20.17
CA ARG A 33 -15.88 7.35 -19.35
C ARG A 33 -14.49 7.96 -19.53
N ALA A 34 -14.41 9.28 -19.35
CA ALA A 34 -13.13 9.95 -19.28
C ALA A 34 -12.28 9.38 -18.11
N PRO A 35 -10.96 9.18 -18.28
CA PRO A 35 -10.12 8.58 -17.26
C PRO A 35 -10.28 9.21 -15.88
N ALA A 36 -10.38 10.55 -15.78
CA ALA A 36 -10.55 11.28 -14.52
C ALA A 36 -11.71 10.79 -13.63
N VAL A 37 -12.78 10.25 -14.22
CA VAL A 37 -13.98 9.78 -13.51
C VAL A 37 -14.25 8.29 -13.68
N ALA A 38 -13.38 7.58 -14.39
CA ALA A 38 -13.49 6.14 -14.57
C ALA A 38 -13.18 5.41 -13.26
N THR A 39 -14.01 4.43 -12.90
CA THR A 39 -13.84 3.65 -11.66
C THR A 39 -13.26 2.25 -11.88
N SER A 40 -12.91 1.90 -13.12
CA SER A 40 -12.18 0.68 -13.47
C SER A 40 -11.63 0.80 -14.89
N ALA A 41 -10.73 -0.11 -15.29
CA ALA A 41 -10.26 -0.17 -16.68
C ALA A 41 -11.43 -0.39 -17.65
N ALA A 42 -12.41 -1.24 -17.30
CA ALA A 42 -13.59 -1.48 -18.13
C ALA A 42 -14.42 -0.21 -18.35
N ASP A 43 -14.62 0.59 -17.31
CA ASP A 43 -15.33 1.87 -17.37
C ASP A 43 -14.59 2.92 -18.25
N ALA A 44 -13.26 2.81 -18.32
CA ALA A 44 -12.41 3.60 -19.21
C ALA A 44 -12.34 3.05 -20.67
N GLY A 45 -13.14 2.04 -21.03
CA GLY A 45 -13.12 1.42 -22.35
C GLY A 45 -12.13 0.26 -22.51
N GLY A 46 -11.67 -0.30 -21.39
CA GLY A 46 -10.75 -1.42 -21.30
C GLY A 46 -9.28 -1.02 -21.18
N MET A 47 -8.43 -2.01 -20.87
CA MET A 47 -6.99 -1.81 -20.65
C MET A 47 -6.27 -1.17 -21.85
N ALA A 48 -6.66 -1.51 -23.07
CA ALA A 48 -6.09 -0.92 -24.28
C ALA A 48 -6.37 0.59 -24.37
N ALA A 49 -7.64 0.99 -24.17
CA ALA A 49 -8.04 2.40 -24.18
C ALA A 49 -7.35 3.19 -23.06
N LEU A 50 -7.30 2.62 -21.85
CA LEU A 50 -6.59 3.20 -20.71
C LEU A 50 -5.10 3.38 -20.99
N THR A 51 -4.44 2.37 -21.56
CA THR A 51 -3.02 2.43 -21.92
C THR A 51 -2.75 3.51 -22.98
N THR A 52 -3.60 3.62 -24.00
CA THR A 52 -3.47 4.67 -25.02
C THR A 52 -3.64 6.07 -24.41
N ALA A 53 -4.61 6.25 -23.50
CA ALA A 53 -4.82 7.52 -22.82
C ALA A 53 -3.62 7.88 -21.92
N ALA A 54 -3.11 6.92 -21.13
CA ALA A 54 -1.96 7.11 -20.26
C ALA A 54 -0.68 7.46 -21.03
N LYS A 55 -0.43 6.78 -22.16
CA LYS A 55 0.69 7.10 -23.05
C LYS A 55 0.59 8.50 -23.66
N LYS A 56 -0.63 9.00 -23.87
CA LYS A 56 -0.87 10.37 -24.35
C LYS A 56 -0.60 11.41 -23.26
N GLU A 57 -0.87 11.09 -22.00
CA GLU A 57 -0.48 11.91 -20.85
C GLU A 57 1.04 11.94 -20.67
N GLY A 58 1.73 10.81 -20.89
CA GLY A 58 3.18 10.73 -21.08
C GLY A 58 4.02 10.71 -19.79
N SER A 59 3.45 11.12 -18.67
CA SER A 59 4.08 11.10 -17.35
C SER A 59 3.17 10.58 -16.25
N LEU A 60 3.77 10.07 -15.18
CA LEU A 60 3.15 9.77 -13.89
C LEU A 60 3.94 10.50 -12.81
N HIS A 61 3.27 11.37 -12.06
CA HIS A 61 3.83 12.05 -10.89
C HIS A 61 3.53 11.24 -9.64
N THR A 62 4.56 10.96 -8.86
CA THR A 62 4.46 10.26 -7.58
C THR A 62 5.20 11.06 -6.52
N ILE A 63 5.02 10.67 -5.27
CA ILE A 63 5.70 11.25 -4.12
C ILE A 63 6.07 10.12 -3.15
N ALA A 64 7.16 10.25 -2.40
CA ALA A 64 7.54 9.30 -1.34
C ALA A 64 7.65 7.83 -1.82
N LEU A 65 8.14 7.62 -3.05
CA LEU A 65 8.46 6.28 -3.59
C LEU A 65 9.98 6.11 -3.74
N PRO A 66 10.76 6.01 -2.64
CA PRO A 66 12.19 5.83 -2.74
C PRO A 66 12.51 4.42 -3.28
N SER A 67 13.61 4.29 -4.03
CA SER A 67 13.88 3.09 -4.84
C SER A 67 14.11 1.82 -4.01
N ASP A 68 14.63 1.98 -2.80
CA ASP A 68 14.96 0.91 -1.84
C ASP A 68 13.75 0.43 -1.02
N TRP A 69 12.65 1.18 -1.04
CA TRP A 69 11.44 0.81 -0.30
C TRP A 69 10.61 -0.22 -1.06
N ALA A 70 10.55 -1.45 -0.54
CA ALA A 70 9.75 -2.56 -1.10
C ALA A 70 9.92 -2.73 -2.63
N ASP A 71 11.15 -2.55 -3.10
CA ASP A 71 11.59 -2.63 -4.51
C ASP A 71 10.88 -1.64 -5.47
N TYR A 72 10.54 -0.43 -4.99
CA TYR A 72 9.95 0.58 -5.87
C TYR A 72 10.85 0.95 -7.05
N GLY A 73 12.17 0.81 -6.94
CA GLY A 73 13.10 0.93 -8.06
C GLY A 73 12.74 0.00 -9.22
N ALA A 74 12.64 -1.31 -8.97
CA ALA A 74 12.27 -2.27 -10.01
C ALA A 74 10.82 -2.10 -10.50
N VAL A 75 9.90 -1.73 -9.61
CA VAL A 75 8.50 -1.46 -9.98
C VAL A 75 8.41 -0.29 -10.96
N ILE A 76 9.10 0.81 -10.67
CA ILE A 76 9.16 1.99 -11.53
C ILE A 76 9.82 1.63 -12.87
N ASP A 77 10.99 1.01 -12.85
CA ASP A 77 11.71 0.62 -14.07
C ASP A 77 10.88 -0.31 -14.97
N GLY A 78 10.19 -1.28 -14.37
CA GLY A 78 9.30 -2.17 -15.09
C GLY A 78 8.11 -1.45 -15.72
N PHE A 79 7.49 -0.49 -15.00
CA PHE A 79 6.41 0.34 -15.54
C PHE A 79 6.88 1.22 -16.70
N GLU A 80 7.99 1.94 -16.52
CA GLU A 80 8.57 2.81 -17.56
C GLU A 80 8.90 2.00 -18.81
N LYS A 81 9.52 0.83 -18.64
CA LYS A 81 9.88 -0.08 -19.74
C LYS A 81 8.65 -0.62 -20.46
N LYS A 82 7.61 -1.02 -19.73
CA LYS A 82 6.41 -1.65 -20.28
C LYS A 82 5.52 -0.65 -21.03
N TYR A 83 5.39 0.56 -20.50
CA TYR A 83 4.44 1.54 -21.02
C TYR A 83 5.07 2.76 -21.69
N GLY A 84 6.38 2.99 -21.54
CA GLY A 84 7.05 4.17 -22.09
C GLY A 84 6.57 5.48 -21.47
N ILE A 85 6.07 5.43 -20.22
CA ILE A 85 5.59 6.57 -19.44
C ILE A 85 6.64 6.88 -18.39
N LYS A 86 7.10 8.13 -18.30
CA LYS A 86 8.10 8.52 -17.31
C LYS A 86 7.46 8.65 -15.92
N VAL A 87 8.05 8.04 -14.91
CA VAL A 87 7.69 8.24 -13.51
C VAL A 87 8.58 9.34 -12.91
N MET A 88 7.93 10.31 -12.27
CA MET A 88 8.60 11.40 -11.55
C MET A 88 8.31 11.28 -10.06
N VAL A 89 9.34 11.00 -9.26
CA VAL A 89 9.21 10.89 -7.80
C VAL A 89 9.60 12.22 -7.16
N GLU A 90 8.63 12.94 -6.60
CA GLU A 90 8.89 14.09 -5.73
C GLU A 90 9.17 13.60 -4.30
N ASN A 91 10.05 14.29 -3.56
CA ASN A 91 10.37 13.99 -2.16
C ASN A 91 10.47 12.46 -1.86
N PRO A 92 11.46 11.73 -2.41
CA PRO A 92 11.55 10.27 -2.24
C PRO A 92 11.58 9.83 -0.78
N GLU A 93 12.23 10.60 0.08
CA GLU A 93 12.31 10.37 1.53
C GLU A 93 11.10 10.96 2.30
N GLY A 94 9.99 11.21 1.61
CA GLY A 94 8.78 11.80 2.17
C GLY A 94 8.04 10.83 3.09
N THR A 95 7.26 11.39 4.00
CA THR A 95 6.37 10.62 4.88
C THR A 95 4.96 10.53 4.30
N SER A 96 4.16 9.59 4.80
CA SER A 96 2.74 9.49 4.41
C SER A 96 1.95 10.80 4.69
N GLN A 97 2.36 11.58 5.69
CA GLN A 97 1.74 12.90 5.90
C GLN A 97 2.15 13.92 4.82
N ASP A 98 3.39 13.88 4.34
CA ASP A 98 3.85 14.77 3.26
C ASP A 98 3.09 14.47 1.95
N GLU A 99 2.73 13.20 1.69
CA GLU A 99 1.86 12.84 0.57
C GLU A 99 0.47 13.48 0.70
N ILE A 100 -0.15 13.39 1.89
CA ILE A 100 -1.45 14.04 2.15
C ILE A 100 -1.37 15.55 1.95
N ASP A 101 -0.28 16.16 2.44
CA ASP A 101 -0.08 17.60 2.34
C ASP A 101 0.14 18.02 0.88
N ALA A 102 0.91 17.25 0.09
CA ALA A 102 1.07 17.47 -1.35
C ALA A 102 -0.25 17.36 -2.12
N LEU A 103 -1.12 16.40 -1.78
CA LEU A 103 -2.46 16.29 -2.37
C LEU A 103 -3.31 17.54 -2.13
N LYS A 104 -3.15 18.20 -0.98
CA LYS A 104 -3.88 19.42 -0.62
C LYS A 104 -3.26 20.67 -1.22
N GLU A 105 -1.95 20.84 -1.10
CA GLU A 105 -1.22 22.04 -1.49
C GLU A 105 -1.14 22.20 -3.00
N HIS A 106 -1.05 21.09 -3.74
CA HIS A 106 -0.95 21.10 -5.20
C HIS A 106 -2.28 20.80 -5.89
N ARG A 107 -3.37 20.75 -5.13
CA ARG A 107 -4.71 20.43 -5.62
C ARG A 107 -5.11 21.25 -6.85
N GLY A 108 -5.48 20.57 -7.93
CA GLY A 108 -5.87 21.21 -9.19
C GLY A 108 -4.71 21.87 -9.96
N GLY A 109 -3.47 21.73 -9.49
CA GLY A 109 -2.26 22.14 -10.18
C GLY A 109 -1.59 20.97 -10.91
N GLY A 110 -0.85 21.26 -11.98
CA GLY A 110 -0.15 20.25 -12.80
C GLY A 110 1.02 19.52 -12.11
N ARG A 111 1.25 19.82 -10.82
CA ARG A 111 2.33 19.26 -10.00
C ARG A 111 1.85 18.32 -8.90
N ALA A 112 0.54 18.17 -8.70
CA ALA A 112 0.05 17.23 -7.70
C ALA A 112 0.52 15.80 -8.03
N PRO A 113 0.81 14.97 -7.01
CA PRO A 113 1.05 13.56 -7.26
C PRO A 113 -0.22 12.92 -7.82
N ASP A 114 -0.06 12.03 -8.79
CA ASP A 114 -1.16 11.30 -9.44
C ASP A 114 -1.66 10.13 -8.60
N VAL A 115 -0.74 9.54 -7.83
CA VAL A 115 -0.96 8.38 -6.95
C VAL A 115 -0.21 8.57 -5.64
N ILE A 116 -0.63 7.81 -4.63
CA ILE A 116 0.00 7.76 -3.31
C ILE A 116 0.34 6.31 -2.93
N ASP A 117 1.25 6.14 -1.98
CA ASP A 117 1.56 4.87 -1.31
C ASP A 117 1.82 5.13 0.17
N MET A 118 0.75 5.17 0.96
CA MET A 118 0.81 5.56 2.37
C MET A 118 0.69 4.37 3.29
N GLY A 119 1.19 4.49 4.52
CA GLY A 119 0.74 3.59 5.59
C GLY A 119 -0.80 3.60 5.68
N ASP A 120 -1.42 2.42 5.81
CA ASP A 120 -2.88 2.22 5.80
C ASP A 120 -3.68 3.30 6.55
N SER A 121 -3.21 3.65 7.76
CA SER A 121 -3.86 4.64 8.62
C SER A 121 -3.93 6.05 8.02
N PHE A 122 -2.94 6.44 7.21
CA PHE A 122 -2.87 7.72 6.51
C PHE A 122 -3.72 7.68 5.24
N ALA A 123 -3.74 6.57 4.49
CA ALA A 123 -4.62 6.41 3.33
C ALA A 123 -6.10 6.46 3.71
N GLN A 124 -6.50 5.80 4.79
CA GLN A 124 -7.85 5.89 5.33
C GLN A 124 -8.22 7.34 5.70
N SER A 125 -7.29 8.07 6.33
CA SER A 125 -7.44 9.49 6.65
C SER A 125 -7.60 10.36 5.39
N ALA A 126 -6.79 10.12 4.35
CA ALA A 126 -6.91 10.84 3.07
C ALA A 126 -8.25 10.56 2.36
N ALA A 127 -8.72 9.31 2.41
CA ALA A 127 -10.00 8.93 1.86
C ALA A 127 -11.19 9.56 2.62
N ARG A 128 -11.12 9.69 3.96
CA ARG A 128 -12.12 10.44 4.76
C ARG A 128 -12.11 11.93 4.43
N GLN A 129 -10.95 12.50 4.14
CA GLN A 129 -10.80 13.89 3.68
C GLN A 129 -11.24 14.11 2.23
N GLY A 130 -11.62 13.06 1.49
CA GLY A 130 -12.10 13.16 0.11
C GLY A 130 -11.01 13.42 -0.93
N LEU A 131 -9.75 13.08 -0.60
CA LEU A 131 -8.58 13.34 -1.46
C LEU A 131 -8.36 12.26 -2.52
N LEU A 132 -8.94 11.07 -2.35
CA LEU A 132 -8.72 9.92 -3.21
C LEU A 132 -9.92 9.62 -4.11
N ALA A 133 -9.67 9.30 -5.38
CA ALA A 133 -10.68 8.84 -6.32
C ALA A 133 -10.93 7.33 -6.17
N PRO A 134 -12.18 6.87 -6.32
CA PRO A 134 -12.49 5.45 -6.37
C PRO A 134 -11.98 4.82 -7.66
N TYR A 135 -11.25 3.71 -7.56
CA TYR A 135 -10.80 2.91 -8.70
C TYR A 135 -10.64 1.44 -8.33
N LYS A 136 -11.35 0.55 -9.01
CA LYS A 136 -11.22 -0.89 -8.87
C LYS A 136 -10.25 -1.42 -9.92
N VAL A 137 -9.05 -1.81 -9.47
CA VAL A 137 -8.11 -2.59 -10.27
C VAL A 137 -8.73 -3.93 -10.65
N ALA A 138 -8.22 -4.58 -11.70
CA ALA A 138 -8.73 -5.87 -12.15
C ALA A 138 -8.76 -6.93 -11.03
N ALA A 139 -7.76 -6.93 -10.14
CA ALA A 139 -7.64 -7.85 -9.02
C ALA A 139 -8.36 -7.38 -7.73
N TYR A 140 -9.20 -6.34 -7.78
CA TYR A 140 -9.75 -5.71 -6.57
C TYR A 140 -10.58 -6.67 -5.70
N ASP A 141 -11.28 -7.62 -6.33
CA ASP A 141 -12.10 -8.61 -5.62
C ASP A 141 -11.24 -9.73 -4.98
N GLU A 142 -9.95 -9.84 -5.36
CA GLU A 142 -8.98 -10.79 -4.79
C GLU A 142 -8.22 -10.21 -3.59
N ILE A 143 -8.24 -8.88 -3.42
CA ILE A 143 -7.68 -8.22 -2.24
C ILE A 143 -8.56 -8.56 -1.02
N PRO A 144 -8.00 -8.99 0.13
CA PRO A 144 -8.77 -9.26 1.34
C PRO A 144 -9.62 -8.07 1.80
N GLU A 145 -10.80 -8.33 2.36
CA GLU A 145 -11.78 -7.29 2.71
C GLU A 145 -11.25 -6.32 3.77
N GLU A 146 -10.47 -6.80 4.73
CA GLU A 146 -9.81 -6.02 5.76
C GLU A 146 -8.61 -5.20 5.24
N GLN A 147 -8.26 -5.37 3.97
CA GLN A 147 -7.12 -4.73 3.31
C GLN A 147 -7.54 -3.80 2.16
N LYS A 148 -8.83 -3.46 2.06
CA LYS A 148 -9.34 -2.51 1.06
C LYS A 148 -10.51 -1.67 1.57
N ASP A 149 -10.66 -0.48 1.03
CA ASP A 149 -11.88 0.31 1.18
C ASP A 149 -12.97 -0.26 0.28
N GLY A 150 -14.17 -0.57 0.81
CA GLY A 150 -15.30 -1.06 0.00
C GLY A 150 -15.79 -0.08 -1.10
N ARG A 151 -15.35 1.19 -1.06
CA ARG A 151 -15.56 2.20 -2.11
C ARG A 151 -14.37 2.34 -3.07
N ALA A 152 -13.34 1.51 -2.93
CA ALA A 152 -12.13 1.47 -3.74
C ALA A 152 -11.36 2.81 -3.80
N ARG A 153 -11.44 3.64 -2.74
CA ARG A 153 -10.64 4.88 -2.65
C ARG A 153 -9.19 4.59 -2.27
N TRP A 154 -8.96 3.50 -1.56
CA TRP A 154 -7.65 2.97 -1.21
C TRP A 154 -7.72 1.44 -1.13
N TYR A 155 -6.59 0.78 -1.33
CA TYR A 155 -6.44 -0.66 -1.12
C TYR A 155 -4.95 -0.98 -0.92
N ASN A 156 -4.68 -1.91 -0.01
CA ASN A 156 -3.34 -2.33 0.35
C ASN A 156 -2.66 -3.05 -0.82
N ASN A 157 -1.33 -2.93 -0.92
CA ASN A 157 -0.54 -3.45 -2.03
C ASN A 157 0.55 -4.44 -1.55
N TYR A 158 1.34 -4.04 -0.57
CA TYR A 158 2.37 -4.88 0.06
C TYR A 158 2.48 -4.53 1.54
N GLY A 159 3.07 -5.43 2.33
CA GLY A 159 3.23 -5.21 3.75
C GLY A 159 4.28 -6.07 4.39
N GLY A 160 4.38 -5.91 5.71
CA GLY A 160 5.34 -6.58 6.53
C GLY A 160 4.91 -6.64 7.98
N TYR A 161 5.81 -7.17 8.80
CA TYR A 161 5.67 -7.19 10.25
C TYR A 161 6.62 -6.17 10.83
N ILE A 162 6.21 -5.49 11.90
CA ILE A 162 7.16 -4.70 12.69
C ILE A 162 8.24 -5.65 13.21
N SER A 163 9.48 -5.19 13.12
CA SER A 163 10.68 -5.90 13.48
C SER A 163 11.66 -4.97 14.21
N ILE A 164 12.68 -5.58 14.80
CA ILE A 164 13.79 -4.91 15.46
C ILE A 164 15.06 -5.24 14.66
N GLY A 165 15.62 -4.23 14.02
CA GLY A 165 16.93 -4.26 13.38
C GLY A 165 18.01 -3.85 14.37
N CYS A 166 19.17 -4.51 14.34
CA CYS A 166 20.24 -4.26 15.28
C CYS A 166 21.62 -4.53 14.68
N ASP A 167 22.56 -3.62 14.91
CA ASP A 167 23.96 -3.82 14.53
C ASP A 167 24.74 -4.59 15.61
N ALA A 168 24.97 -5.87 15.38
CA ALA A 168 25.65 -6.79 16.28
C ALA A 168 27.14 -6.46 16.53
N LYS A 169 27.76 -5.60 15.71
CA LYS A 169 29.11 -5.08 15.99
C LYS A 169 29.11 -4.00 17.08
N ARG A 170 28.04 -3.19 17.15
CA ARG A 170 27.91 -2.06 18.09
C ARG A 170 27.06 -2.42 19.30
N VAL A 171 26.24 -3.47 19.22
CA VAL A 171 25.36 -3.95 20.28
C VAL A 171 25.70 -5.39 20.60
N ARG A 172 26.28 -5.63 21.79
CA ARG A 172 26.74 -6.96 22.23
C ARG A 172 25.65 -8.03 22.19
N THR A 173 24.42 -7.65 22.53
CA THR A 173 23.27 -8.55 22.53
C THR A 173 22.11 -7.82 21.89
N CYS A 174 21.78 -8.19 20.65
CA CYS A 174 20.68 -7.58 19.94
C CYS A 174 19.34 -7.90 20.60
N PRO A 175 18.46 -6.90 20.82
CA PRO A 175 17.14 -7.12 21.37
C PRO A 175 16.26 -7.91 20.39
N ALA A 176 15.45 -8.83 20.89
CA ALA A 176 14.52 -9.61 20.09
C ALA A 176 13.05 -9.31 20.40
N THR A 177 12.79 -8.57 21.47
CA THR A 177 11.45 -8.28 22.00
C THR A 177 11.32 -6.81 22.38
N PHE A 178 10.09 -6.28 22.47
CA PHE A 178 9.87 -4.94 23.01
C PHE A 178 10.26 -4.86 24.49
N ALA A 179 10.10 -5.95 25.24
CA ALA A 179 10.59 -6.04 26.62
C ALA A 179 12.10 -5.80 26.72
N ASP A 180 12.91 -6.33 25.79
CA ASP A 180 14.36 -6.14 25.79
C ASP A 180 14.75 -4.67 25.65
N LEU A 181 14.05 -3.91 24.81
CA LEU A 181 14.38 -2.52 24.49
C LEU A 181 14.42 -1.59 25.71
N ARG A 182 13.86 -2.00 26.86
CA ARG A 182 13.95 -1.28 28.14
C ARG A 182 15.27 -1.43 28.88
N LYS A 183 16.09 -2.43 28.53
CA LYS A 183 17.32 -2.72 29.25
C LYS A 183 18.28 -1.52 29.18
N PRO A 184 18.98 -1.19 30.29
CA PRO A 184 19.86 -0.01 30.34
C PRO A 184 21.06 -0.09 29.39
N GLU A 185 21.42 -1.28 28.91
CA GLU A 185 22.47 -1.46 27.91
C GLU A 185 22.13 -0.92 26.51
N TYR A 186 20.85 -0.56 26.28
CA TYR A 186 20.36 0.05 25.05
C TYR A 186 20.22 1.59 25.14
N LYS A 187 20.79 2.20 26.18
CA LYS A 187 20.82 3.66 26.32
C LYS A 187 21.42 4.34 25.08
N GLY A 188 20.66 5.25 24.48
CA GLY A 188 21.06 6.04 23.31
C GLY A 188 21.08 5.26 21.99
N LYS A 189 20.29 4.18 21.85
CA LYS A 189 20.42 3.25 20.71
C LYS A 189 19.14 3.02 19.91
N VAL A 190 17.96 3.19 20.52
CA VAL A 190 16.68 2.80 19.93
C VAL A 190 16.09 3.95 19.12
N ALA A 191 15.85 3.73 17.83
CA ALA A 191 15.32 4.72 16.91
C ALA A 191 14.07 4.21 16.16
N LEU A 192 13.29 5.15 15.66
CA LEU A 192 12.18 4.91 14.72
C LEU A 192 12.52 5.49 13.34
N ASN A 193 11.88 4.94 12.31
CA ASN A 193 11.86 5.53 10.97
C ASN A 193 10.84 6.67 10.89
N GLY A 194 11.22 7.80 11.49
CA GLY A 194 10.45 9.04 11.52
C GLY A 194 9.57 9.20 12.77
N SER A 195 8.66 10.18 12.73
CA SER A 195 7.69 10.43 13.80
C SER A 195 6.39 9.66 13.54
N PRO A 196 5.78 8.98 14.52
CA PRO A 196 4.50 8.27 14.34
C PRO A 196 3.32 9.19 14.05
N THR A 197 3.47 10.51 14.22
CA THR A 197 2.48 11.51 13.79
C THR A 197 2.51 11.77 12.27
N LYS A 198 3.57 11.32 11.57
CA LYS A 198 3.82 11.59 10.15
C LYS A 198 4.12 10.34 9.32
N SER A 199 4.92 9.43 9.86
CA SER A 199 5.38 8.19 9.25
C SER A 199 4.46 7.03 9.58
N GLY A 200 4.02 6.30 8.54
CA GLY A 200 3.24 5.07 8.69
C GLY A 200 4.00 3.96 9.41
N SER A 201 5.30 3.82 9.15
CA SER A 201 6.16 2.84 9.83
C SER A 201 6.27 3.16 11.33
N ALA A 202 6.61 4.40 11.68
CA ALA A 202 6.72 4.78 13.08
C ALA A 202 5.38 4.63 13.82
N PHE A 203 4.25 4.94 13.18
CA PHE A 203 2.92 4.71 13.76
C PHE A 203 2.67 3.22 14.03
N ALA A 204 3.04 2.35 13.09
CA ALA A 204 2.95 0.91 13.26
C ALA A 204 3.86 0.37 14.38
N ALA A 205 5.06 0.93 14.54
CA ALA A 205 5.94 0.59 15.66
C ALA A 205 5.32 0.92 17.03
N VAL A 206 4.56 2.02 17.14
CA VAL A 206 3.77 2.36 18.35
C VAL A 206 2.65 1.34 18.57
N TYR A 207 1.99 0.87 17.51
CA TYR A 207 0.97 -0.18 17.63
C TYR A 207 1.57 -1.51 18.11
N ALA A 208 2.69 -1.93 17.53
CA ALA A 208 3.42 -3.12 17.93
C ALA A 208 3.87 -3.04 19.41
N ALA A 209 4.37 -1.87 19.82
CA ALA A 209 4.69 -1.60 21.21
C ALA A 209 3.43 -1.68 22.10
N ALA A 210 2.28 -1.18 21.65
CA ALA A 210 1.04 -1.29 22.42
C ALA A 210 0.66 -2.76 22.65
N LEU A 211 0.67 -3.58 21.59
CA LEU A 211 0.39 -5.01 21.69
C LEU A 211 1.35 -5.74 22.65
N ALA A 212 2.64 -5.37 22.63
CA ALA A 212 3.63 -5.92 23.56
C ALA A 212 3.46 -5.50 25.02
N ASN A 213 2.73 -4.43 25.28
CA ASN A 213 2.67 -3.80 26.60
C ASN A 213 1.26 -3.77 27.19
N GLY A 214 0.41 -4.71 26.77
CA GLY A 214 -0.94 -4.88 27.32
C GLY A 214 -2.02 -4.02 26.67
N GLY A 215 -1.71 -3.40 25.54
CA GLY A 215 -2.66 -2.70 24.68
C GLY A 215 -3.39 -3.65 23.72
N SER A 216 -4.13 -3.05 22.79
CA SER A 216 -4.91 -3.75 21.77
C SER A 216 -5.17 -2.84 20.57
N PHE A 217 -5.87 -3.32 19.54
CA PHE A 217 -6.36 -2.44 18.47
C PHE A 217 -7.32 -1.35 18.96
N ASP A 218 -7.99 -1.55 20.10
CA ASP A 218 -8.85 -0.53 20.71
C ASP A 218 -8.08 0.44 21.62
N ASP A 219 -6.83 0.10 21.99
CA ASP A 219 -6.04 0.85 22.96
C ASP A 219 -4.54 0.87 22.61
N ILE A 220 -4.13 1.94 21.93
CA ILE A 220 -2.73 2.20 21.56
C ILE A 220 -1.94 2.87 22.70
N GLN A 221 -2.59 3.32 23.78
CA GLN A 221 -1.94 4.11 24.82
C GLN A 221 -0.71 3.40 25.44
N PRO A 222 -0.73 2.07 25.69
CA PRO A 222 0.45 1.37 26.20
C PRO A 222 1.68 1.46 25.29
N GLY A 223 1.49 1.66 23.98
CA GLY A 223 2.59 1.89 23.05
C GLY A 223 3.18 3.29 23.18
N ILE A 224 2.35 4.30 23.37
CA ILE A 224 2.81 5.69 23.65
C ILE A 224 3.58 5.71 24.97
N ASP A 225 3.05 5.06 26.01
CA ASP A 225 3.67 4.97 27.33
C ASP A 225 5.00 4.21 27.29
N PHE A 226 5.10 3.17 26.46
CA PHE A 226 6.35 2.45 26.21
C PHE A 226 7.44 3.39 25.68
N PHE A 227 7.15 4.20 24.66
CA PHE A 227 8.14 5.13 24.13
C PHE A 227 8.42 6.30 25.10
N ALA A 228 7.45 6.71 25.93
CA ALA A 228 7.69 7.65 27.01
C ALA A 228 8.69 7.09 28.03
N GLU A 229 8.55 5.81 28.39
CA GLU A 229 9.49 5.12 29.27
C GLU A 229 10.89 5.04 28.64
N LEU A 230 10.99 4.68 27.36
CA LEU A 230 12.27 4.64 26.64
C LEU A 230 12.91 6.02 26.49
N SER A 231 12.13 7.09 26.34
CA SER A 231 12.65 8.45 26.32
C SER A 231 13.23 8.82 27.68
N LYS A 232 12.45 8.58 28.75
CA LYS A 232 12.82 8.88 30.14
C LYS A 232 14.06 8.11 30.61
N ASN A 233 14.19 6.84 30.24
CA ASN A 233 15.38 6.04 30.59
C ASN A 233 16.59 6.32 29.66
N GLY A 234 16.37 7.07 28.58
CA GLY A 234 17.37 7.51 27.61
C GLY A 234 17.72 6.46 26.56
N ASN A 235 16.94 5.39 26.40
CA ASN A 235 17.13 4.39 25.35
C ASN A 235 16.69 4.90 23.98
N PHE A 236 15.57 5.63 23.94
CA PHE A 236 15.04 6.22 22.71
C PHE A 236 15.82 7.47 22.30
N ILE A 237 16.18 7.56 21.03
CA ILE A 237 16.84 8.73 20.44
C ILE A 237 15.95 9.40 19.40
N PRO A 238 15.85 10.74 19.39
CA PRO A 238 15.08 11.49 18.40
C PRO A 238 15.88 11.65 17.10
N VAL A 239 16.46 10.56 16.62
CA VAL A 239 17.19 10.48 15.35
C VAL A 239 16.49 9.45 14.49
N GLU A 240 16.07 9.86 13.31
CA GLU A 240 15.45 8.98 12.34
C GLU A 240 16.41 7.86 11.92
N SER A 241 15.89 6.63 11.90
CA SER A 241 16.65 5.47 11.43
C SER A 241 16.58 5.38 9.91
N THR A 242 17.74 5.46 9.26
CA THR A 242 17.93 5.28 7.82
C THR A 242 19.21 4.47 7.58
N PRO A 243 19.45 3.92 6.38
CA PRO A 243 20.70 3.26 6.05
C PRO A 243 21.93 4.12 6.38
N ALA A 244 21.84 5.43 6.11
CA ALA A 244 22.90 6.38 6.38
C ALA A 244 23.15 6.62 7.88
N THR A 245 22.12 6.60 8.74
CA THR A 245 22.30 6.78 10.19
C THR A 245 22.78 5.50 10.87
N ILE A 246 22.34 4.34 10.38
CA ILE A 246 22.78 3.01 10.82
C ILE A 246 24.26 2.81 10.48
N ALA A 247 24.68 3.05 9.24
CA ALA A 247 26.07 2.91 8.81
C ALA A 247 27.04 3.81 9.62
N LYS A 248 26.55 4.98 10.07
CA LYS A 248 27.31 5.90 10.94
C LYS A 248 27.25 5.52 12.42
N GLY A 249 26.54 4.45 12.79
CA GLY A 249 26.35 4.00 14.17
C GLY A 249 25.48 4.91 15.03
N ARG A 250 24.72 5.83 14.42
CA ARG A 250 23.85 6.77 15.16
C ARG A 250 22.54 6.14 15.60
N THR A 251 22.04 5.16 14.86
CA THR A 251 20.81 4.41 15.17
C THR A 251 21.10 2.91 15.12
N PRO A 252 21.87 2.37 16.08
CA PRO A 252 22.31 0.98 16.05
C PRO A 252 21.20 -0.03 16.38
N ILE A 253 20.03 0.42 16.83
CA ILE A 253 18.81 -0.37 16.97
C ILE A 253 17.66 0.40 16.30
N SER A 254 16.98 -0.22 15.33
CA SER A 254 15.83 0.35 14.61
C SER A 254 14.59 -0.49 14.85
N ILE A 255 13.44 0.14 15.07
CA ILE A 255 12.14 -0.53 15.03
C ILE A 255 11.46 -0.09 13.73
N ASP A 256 11.32 -1.04 12.81
CA ASP A 256 10.81 -0.79 11.46
C ASP A 256 10.27 -2.09 10.83
N TRP A 257 9.77 -2.04 9.62
CA TRP A 257 9.31 -3.21 8.88
C TRP A 257 10.40 -4.25 8.68
N ASP A 258 10.01 -5.52 8.78
CA ASP A 258 10.89 -6.67 8.53
C ASP A 258 11.50 -6.62 7.13
N PHE A 259 10.73 -6.26 6.12
CA PHE A 259 11.23 -6.14 4.76
C PHE A 259 12.33 -5.07 4.59
N LEU A 260 12.23 -3.96 5.34
CA LEU A 260 13.28 -2.92 5.34
C LEU A 260 14.50 -3.38 6.10
N ASN A 261 14.34 -3.94 7.30
CA ASN A 261 15.49 -4.40 8.07
C ASN A 261 16.24 -5.55 7.38
N LEU A 262 15.55 -6.45 6.68
CA LEU A 262 16.17 -7.47 5.83
C LEU A 262 16.86 -6.85 4.60
N GLY A 263 16.22 -5.90 3.92
CA GLY A 263 16.81 -5.16 2.81
C GLY A 263 18.09 -4.41 3.21
N TYR A 264 18.09 -3.75 4.37
CA TYR A 264 19.26 -3.06 4.90
C TYR A 264 20.41 -4.03 5.22
N ALA A 265 20.11 -5.23 5.73
CA ALA A 265 21.14 -6.25 5.94
C ALA A 265 21.85 -6.64 4.62
N ASP A 266 21.08 -6.78 3.54
CA ASP A 266 21.63 -7.03 2.21
C ASP A 266 22.41 -5.84 1.68
N GLU A 267 21.85 -4.63 1.75
CA GLU A 267 22.50 -3.39 1.32
C GLU A 267 23.86 -3.20 2.01
N PHE A 268 23.92 -3.36 3.33
CA PHE A 268 25.15 -3.19 4.12
C PHE A 268 26.21 -4.22 3.75
N ARG A 269 25.80 -5.46 3.48
CA ARG A 269 26.69 -6.55 3.05
C ARG A 269 27.22 -6.31 1.64
N GLU A 270 26.37 -5.91 0.71
CA GLU A 270 26.73 -5.63 -0.69
C GLU A 270 27.64 -4.41 -0.82
N ASN A 271 27.38 -3.36 -0.04
CA ASN A 271 28.20 -2.15 0.00
C ASN A 271 29.48 -2.30 0.84
N GLY A 272 29.73 -3.47 1.45
CA GLY A 272 30.93 -3.73 2.26
C GLY A 272 31.05 -2.83 3.48
N THR A 273 29.91 -2.40 4.05
CA THR A 273 29.90 -1.53 5.23
C THR A 273 30.33 -2.27 6.49
N ASP A 274 30.84 -1.53 7.48
CA ASP A 274 31.19 -2.09 8.80
C ASP A 274 29.97 -2.16 9.74
N VAL A 275 28.92 -2.86 9.29
CA VAL A 275 27.67 -3.10 10.02
C VAL A 275 27.37 -4.60 9.95
N ASP A 276 26.99 -5.22 11.07
CA ASP A 276 26.48 -6.59 11.11
C ASP A 276 24.99 -6.52 11.49
N TRP A 277 24.13 -6.24 10.50
CA TRP A 277 22.72 -5.95 10.74
C TRP A 277 21.90 -7.23 10.86
N GLN A 278 21.29 -7.42 12.02
CA GLN A 278 20.43 -8.54 12.34
C GLN A 278 18.98 -8.08 12.50
N THR A 279 18.05 -8.91 12.06
CA THR A 279 16.61 -8.62 12.14
C THR A 279 15.91 -9.64 13.03
N ALA A 280 15.08 -9.16 13.95
CA ALA A 280 14.20 -9.98 14.79
C ALA A 280 12.76 -9.51 14.66
N ILE A 281 11.82 -10.44 14.43
CA ILE A 281 10.38 -10.13 14.47
C ILE A 281 9.91 -10.41 15.91
N PRO A 282 9.52 -9.39 16.70
CA PRO A 282 9.15 -9.54 18.09
C PRO A 282 7.78 -10.21 18.24
N PHE A 283 7.76 -11.43 18.78
CA PHE A 283 6.50 -12.15 19.02
C PHE A 283 5.70 -11.62 20.21
N ASP A 284 6.31 -10.84 21.10
CA ASP A 284 5.58 -10.19 22.19
C ASP A 284 4.67 -9.06 21.69
N GLY A 285 4.96 -8.46 20.53
CA GLY A 285 4.19 -7.36 19.93
C GLY A 285 3.94 -7.54 18.44
N SER A 286 3.65 -8.76 17.99
CA SER A 286 3.48 -9.07 16.57
C SER A 286 2.40 -8.18 15.94
N PHE A 287 2.81 -7.32 15.02
CA PHE A 287 1.94 -6.40 14.29
C PHE A 287 2.30 -6.43 12.81
N ALA A 288 1.33 -6.80 11.98
CA ALA A 288 1.43 -6.69 10.54
C ALA A 288 0.57 -5.53 10.04
N GLN A 289 1.07 -4.82 9.03
CA GLN A 289 0.27 -3.87 8.27
C GLN A 289 0.83 -3.73 6.87
N TYR A 290 -0.01 -3.23 5.97
CA TYR A 290 0.32 -3.02 4.58
C TYR A 290 0.28 -1.53 4.23
N TYR A 291 0.93 -1.18 3.13
CA TYR A 291 0.86 0.13 2.52
C TYR A 291 -0.28 0.16 1.50
N ALA A 292 -1.05 1.24 1.54
CA ALA A 292 -2.25 1.46 0.76
C ALA A 292 -1.95 2.40 -0.40
N ASN A 293 -2.25 1.90 -1.60
CA ASN A 293 -2.24 2.71 -2.80
C ASN A 293 -3.57 3.43 -2.99
N GLY A 294 -3.53 4.56 -3.69
CA GLY A 294 -4.70 5.35 -4.02
C GLY A 294 -4.44 6.28 -5.19
N VAL A 295 -5.52 6.65 -5.88
CA VAL A 295 -5.46 7.62 -6.99
C VAL A 295 -5.83 8.99 -6.45
N ASN A 296 -5.01 10.02 -6.71
CA ASN A 296 -5.38 11.40 -6.40
C ASN A 296 -6.68 11.76 -7.12
N LYS A 297 -7.67 12.26 -6.38
CA LYS A 297 -8.95 12.71 -6.94
C LYS A 297 -8.79 13.78 -8.01
N ASP A 298 -7.78 14.64 -7.85
CA ASP A 298 -7.47 15.76 -8.72
C ASP A 298 -6.14 15.52 -9.49
N ALA A 299 -5.81 14.24 -9.78
CA ALA A 299 -4.61 13.84 -10.52
C ALA A 299 -4.49 14.58 -11.87
N PRO A 300 -3.34 15.22 -12.18
CA PRO A 300 -3.10 15.82 -13.49
C PRO A 300 -2.97 14.80 -14.63
N HIS A 301 -2.58 13.55 -14.35
CA HIS A 301 -2.46 12.43 -15.29
C HIS A 301 -3.36 11.25 -14.86
N PRO A 302 -4.69 11.39 -14.94
CA PRO A 302 -5.62 10.42 -14.39
C PRO A 302 -5.63 9.06 -15.11
N ALA A 303 -5.23 8.97 -16.37
CA ALA A 303 -5.09 7.70 -17.06
C ALA A 303 -3.80 6.98 -16.65
N ALA A 304 -2.68 7.69 -16.57
CA ALA A 304 -1.42 7.14 -16.09
C ALA A 304 -1.54 6.66 -14.64
N ALA A 305 -2.22 7.43 -13.78
CA ALA A 305 -2.52 7.04 -12.40
C ALA A 305 -3.23 5.69 -12.30
N ARG A 306 -4.28 5.49 -13.11
CA ARG A 306 -5.06 4.25 -13.11
C ARG A 306 -4.31 3.08 -13.73
N LEU A 307 -3.56 3.33 -14.80
CA LEU A 307 -2.71 2.32 -15.41
C LEU A 307 -1.61 1.86 -14.44
N TRP A 308 -1.05 2.78 -13.64
CA TRP A 308 -0.11 2.45 -12.57
C TRP A 308 -0.73 1.51 -11.55
N GLN A 309 -1.96 1.78 -11.11
CA GLN A 309 -2.68 0.87 -10.21
C GLN A 309 -2.84 -0.53 -10.83
N GLU A 310 -3.25 -0.64 -12.09
CA GLU A 310 -3.35 -1.94 -12.77
C GLU A 310 -2.01 -2.67 -12.88
N TYR A 311 -0.91 -1.93 -13.05
CA TYR A 311 0.42 -2.51 -13.12
C TYR A 311 0.90 -3.02 -11.75
N VAL A 312 0.80 -2.19 -10.72
CA VAL A 312 1.22 -2.51 -9.35
C VAL A 312 0.46 -3.73 -8.80
N PHE A 313 -0.82 -3.86 -9.17
CA PHE A 313 -1.69 -4.97 -8.77
C PHE A 313 -1.72 -6.14 -9.76
N SER A 314 -0.85 -6.12 -10.77
CA SER A 314 -0.62 -7.28 -11.63
C SER A 314 0.31 -8.29 -10.95
N PRO A 315 0.30 -9.58 -11.35
CA PRO A 315 1.29 -10.54 -10.84
C PRO A 315 2.74 -10.10 -11.05
N GLU A 316 3.03 -9.35 -12.13
CA GLU A 316 4.35 -8.77 -12.36
C GLU A 316 4.71 -7.76 -11.27
N GLY A 317 3.84 -6.79 -11.01
CA GLY A 317 4.07 -5.75 -9.98
C GLY A 317 4.13 -6.31 -8.56
N GLN A 318 3.29 -7.29 -8.25
CA GLN A 318 3.24 -7.93 -6.93
C GLN A 318 4.45 -8.83 -6.66
N ASN A 319 4.94 -9.58 -7.66
CA ASN A 319 6.12 -10.42 -7.48
C ASN A 319 7.41 -9.61 -7.24
N LEU A 320 7.50 -8.38 -7.77
CA LEU A 320 8.64 -7.50 -7.48
C LEU A 320 8.78 -7.19 -5.97
N ARG A 321 7.66 -7.17 -5.23
CA ARG A 321 7.67 -6.94 -3.77
C ARG A 321 8.44 -8.01 -3.01
N LEU A 322 8.35 -9.25 -3.47
CA LEU A 322 9.08 -10.39 -2.88
C LEU A 322 10.60 -10.23 -3.03
N GLY A 323 11.07 -9.52 -4.06
CA GLY A 323 12.48 -9.21 -4.26
C GLY A 323 13.10 -8.39 -3.14
N ALA A 324 12.29 -7.57 -2.47
CA ALA A 324 12.68 -6.76 -1.30
C ALA A 324 12.05 -7.27 0.00
N TYR A 325 11.74 -8.58 0.10
CA TYR A 325 11.18 -9.23 1.29
C TYR A 325 9.78 -8.71 1.73
N ALA A 326 9.13 -7.87 0.93
CA ALA A 326 7.79 -7.39 1.22
C ALA A 326 6.75 -8.42 0.78
N ARG A 327 5.69 -8.58 1.59
CA ARG A 327 4.61 -9.53 1.31
C ARG A 327 3.58 -8.88 0.40
N PRO A 328 3.35 -9.37 -0.84
CA PRO A 328 2.32 -8.85 -1.71
C PRO A 328 0.93 -9.12 -1.12
N VAL A 329 -0.01 -8.21 -1.31
CA VAL A 329 -1.39 -8.37 -0.86
C VAL A 329 -2.11 -9.49 -1.62
N LEU A 330 -1.70 -9.73 -2.86
CA LEU A 330 -2.26 -10.76 -3.74
C LEU A 330 -1.50 -12.08 -3.64
N MET A 331 -0.71 -12.30 -2.58
CA MET A 331 0.14 -13.50 -2.45
C MET A 331 -0.66 -14.80 -2.60
N ASP A 332 -1.75 -14.95 -1.86
CA ASP A 332 -2.61 -16.15 -1.90
C ASP A 332 -3.30 -16.33 -3.25
N ALA A 333 -3.76 -15.22 -3.86
CA ALA A 333 -4.38 -15.23 -5.19
C ALA A 333 -3.37 -15.68 -6.26
N MET A 334 -2.17 -15.10 -6.24
CA MET A 334 -1.08 -15.48 -7.14
C MET A 334 -0.61 -16.92 -6.92
N GLU A 335 -0.62 -17.43 -5.69
CA GLU A 335 -0.28 -18.84 -5.40
C GLU A 335 -1.31 -19.77 -6.05
N LYS A 336 -2.60 -19.50 -5.82
CA LYS A 336 -3.71 -20.26 -6.37
C LYS A 336 -3.70 -20.27 -7.90
N ASP A 337 -3.36 -19.14 -8.52
CA ASP A 337 -3.35 -18.97 -9.96
C ASP A 337 -2.01 -19.42 -10.60
N GLY A 338 -1.03 -19.82 -9.78
CA GLY A 338 0.27 -20.31 -10.24
C GLY A 338 1.17 -19.23 -10.82
N THR A 339 0.93 -17.96 -10.48
CA THR A 339 1.71 -16.80 -10.94
C THR A 339 2.68 -16.27 -9.90
N LEU A 340 2.67 -16.80 -8.68
CA LEU A 340 3.59 -16.43 -7.60
C LEU A 340 5.03 -16.87 -7.93
N ASP A 341 6.00 -15.97 -7.76
CA ASP A 341 7.42 -16.35 -7.71
C ASP A 341 7.72 -17.09 -6.41
N LYS A 342 7.65 -18.42 -6.48
CA LYS A 342 7.89 -19.30 -5.33
C LYS A 342 9.31 -19.17 -4.76
N THR A 343 10.30 -18.90 -5.62
CA THR A 343 11.70 -18.81 -5.17
C THR A 343 11.91 -17.55 -4.34
N ALA A 344 11.29 -16.44 -4.75
CA ALA A 344 11.32 -15.21 -3.96
C ALA A 344 10.47 -15.33 -2.69
N ALA A 345 9.28 -15.94 -2.78
CA ALA A 345 8.40 -16.18 -1.63
C ALA A 345 9.04 -17.03 -0.53
N GLU A 346 9.83 -18.05 -0.89
CA GLU A 346 10.56 -18.91 0.06
C GLU A 346 11.62 -18.17 0.90
N LYS A 347 12.01 -16.95 0.50
CA LYS A 347 12.95 -16.10 1.26
C LYS A 347 12.28 -15.26 2.33
N LEU A 348 10.95 -15.14 2.32
CA LEU A 348 10.24 -14.37 3.34
C LEU A 348 10.46 -14.99 4.72
N PRO A 349 10.66 -14.17 5.77
CA PRO A 349 10.88 -14.70 7.10
C PRO A 349 9.60 -15.38 7.61
N THR A 350 9.80 -16.47 8.36
CA THR A 350 8.71 -17.15 9.06
C THR A 350 8.05 -16.18 10.05
N VAL A 351 6.73 -16.17 10.05
CA VAL A 351 5.90 -15.40 10.97
C VAL A 351 4.92 -16.32 11.68
N GLU A 352 4.49 -15.94 12.88
CA GLU A 352 3.58 -16.75 13.70
C GLU A 352 2.12 -16.31 13.51
N GLY A 353 1.25 -17.30 13.36
CA GLY A 353 -0.20 -17.10 13.31
C GLY A 353 -0.72 -16.46 12.02
N THR A 354 -2.03 -16.20 11.99
CA THR A 354 -2.67 -15.40 10.94
C THR A 354 -2.64 -13.93 11.37
N PRO A 355 -2.14 -13.01 10.54
CA PRO A 355 -2.16 -11.59 10.88
C PRO A 355 -3.59 -11.12 11.08
N THR A 356 -3.77 -10.20 12.02
CA THR A 356 -5.04 -9.49 12.22
C THR A 356 -4.78 -8.00 12.06
N PHE A 357 -5.80 -7.26 11.61
CA PHE A 357 -5.67 -5.85 11.27
C PHE A 357 -6.68 -5.02 12.06
N PRO A 358 -6.32 -3.80 12.50
CA PRO A 358 -7.26 -2.90 13.15
C PRO A 358 -8.33 -2.44 12.14
N THR A 359 -9.57 -2.30 12.61
CA THR A 359 -10.64 -1.69 11.82
C THR A 359 -10.36 -0.20 11.54
N GLU A 360 -11.00 0.39 10.53
CA GLU A 360 -10.82 1.83 10.24
C GLU A 360 -11.08 2.73 11.47
N ALA A 361 -12.10 2.37 12.28
CA ALA A 361 -12.45 3.12 13.49
C ALA A 361 -11.39 3.01 14.59
N GLN A 362 -10.81 1.82 14.77
CA GLN A 362 -9.69 1.59 15.69
C GLN A 362 -8.44 2.36 15.24
N THR A 363 -8.12 2.30 13.95
CA THR A 363 -7.01 3.03 13.35
C THR A 363 -7.16 4.55 13.49
N GLU A 364 -8.37 5.09 13.28
CA GLU A 364 -8.65 6.51 13.51
C GLU A 364 -8.45 6.92 14.97
N LYS A 365 -9.05 6.18 15.90
CA LYS A 365 -8.90 6.43 17.34
C LYS A 365 -7.43 6.40 17.78
N ALA A 366 -6.66 5.46 17.25
CA ALA A 366 -5.24 5.33 17.55
C ALA A 366 -4.42 6.50 16.97
N ARG A 367 -4.66 6.92 15.72
CA ARG A 367 -4.00 8.11 15.15
C ARG A 367 -4.28 9.35 15.96
N GLU A 368 -5.52 9.53 16.40
CA GLU A 368 -5.89 10.64 17.29
C GLU A 368 -5.14 10.62 18.62
N ALA A 369 -5.00 9.45 19.25
CA ALA A 369 -4.25 9.30 20.50
C ALA A 369 -2.77 9.65 20.30
N VAL A 370 -2.13 9.11 19.25
CA VAL A 370 -0.73 9.41 18.91
C VAL A 370 -0.53 10.89 18.62
N ASN A 371 -1.40 11.51 17.82
CA ASN A 371 -1.31 12.94 17.50
C ASN A 371 -1.43 13.84 18.74
N ARG A 372 -2.20 13.44 19.74
CA ARG A 372 -2.36 14.20 21.00
C ARG A 372 -1.22 13.94 21.98
N GLY A 373 -0.79 12.68 22.13
CA GLY A 373 0.09 12.27 23.23
C GLY A 373 1.58 12.18 22.87
N TRP A 374 1.93 11.99 21.60
CA TRP A 374 3.31 11.63 21.24
C TRP A 374 4.34 12.70 21.62
N ALA A 375 4.07 13.97 21.29
CA ALA A 375 5.04 15.04 21.52
C ALA A 375 5.37 15.21 23.02
N GLU A 376 4.37 15.08 23.90
CA GLU A 376 4.56 15.12 25.35
C GLU A 376 5.27 13.86 25.85
N ALA A 377 4.91 12.68 25.33
CA ALA A 377 5.50 11.41 25.72
C ALA A 377 7.02 11.37 25.51
N VAL A 378 7.52 11.93 24.42
CA VAL A 378 8.96 11.90 24.08
C VAL A 378 9.69 13.23 24.29
N SER A 379 9.03 14.25 24.86
CA SER A 379 9.71 15.47 25.31
C SER A 379 10.43 15.19 26.63
N ASN A 380 11.77 15.18 26.61
CA ASN A 380 12.60 15.08 27.81
C ASN A 380 12.72 16.39 28.57
#